data_AF-Q8TFX0-F1
#
_entry.id   AF-Q8TFX0-F1
#
_cell.length_a   1.000
_cell.length_b   1.000
_cell.length_c   1.000
_cell.angle_alpha   90.00
_cell.angle_beta   90.00
_cell.angle_gamma   90.00
#
_symmetry.space_group_name_H-M   'P 1'
#
loop_
_entity.id
_entity.type
_entity.pdbx_description
1 polymer ?
#
loop_
_entity_poly.entity_id
_entity_poly.type
_entity_poly.pdbx_seq_one_letter_code
_entity_poly.pdbx_strand_id
1 'polypeptide(L)'
;MRLFVVPISTQRALIYSRPLSRDIVRELSVLDRVTNKAAETWAKWEEADKGWKKHLVTWGNKVQQRIPFEEWGLKSIPSLKAQRRLDKSSETKKVDVLFPGNAIKAEKIRSILRKIATERQDLHRKKMWWSLVAAPLTAPIALIPVYSLCLTEY
;
A
#
# COMPACT_ATOMS: atom_id res chain seq x y z
N MET A 1 13.61 11.96 0.64
CA MET A 1 12.67 11.23 1.51
C MET A 1 13.37 10.93 2.81
N ARG A 2 12.68 10.98 3.96
CA ARG A 2 13.24 10.53 5.24
C ARG A 2 12.56 9.23 5.63
N LEU A 3 13.37 8.23 5.95
CA LEU A 3 12.91 6.90 6.37
C LEU A 3 13.15 6.74 7.86
N PHE A 4 12.11 6.36 8.59
CA PHE A 4 12.14 6.14 10.02
C PHE A 4 12.06 4.64 10.28
N VAL A 5 12.97 4.12 11.10
CA VAL A 5 12.98 2.74 11.57
C VAL A 5 12.70 2.75 13.06
N VAL A 6 11.53 2.24 13.44
CA VAL A 6 11.09 2.17 14.83
C VAL A 6 11.13 0.71 15.29
N PRO A 7 11.97 0.36 16.27
CA PRO A 7 11.98 -0.99 16.83
C PRO A 7 10.66 -1.23 17.56
N ILE A 8 9.95 -2.30 17.19
CA ILE A 8 8.73 -2.75 17.88
C ILE A 8 9.08 -3.89 18.84
N SER A 9 10.03 -4.73 18.47
CA SER A 9 10.53 -5.84 19.26
C SER A 9 12.02 -6.09 18.92
N THR A 10 12.65 -7.04 19.63
CA THR A 10 14.06 -7.40 19.43
C THR A 10 14.37 -7.89 18.01
N GLN A 11 13.37 -8.40 17.29
CA GLN A 11 13.51 -8.95 15.94
C GLN A 11 12.66 -8.25 14.88
N ARG A 12 11.80 -7.30 15.27
CA ARG A 12 10.81 -6.68 14.37
C ARG A 12 10.89 -5.16 14.47
N ALA A 13 10.90 -4.51 13.30
CA ALA A 13 10.94 -3.06 13.20
C ALA A 13 9.86 -2.58 12.23
N LEU A 14 9.22 -1.46 12.58
CA LEU A 14 8.32 -0.72 11.71
C LEU A 14 9.15 0.24 10.86
N ILE A 15 8.89 0.26 9.55
CA ILE A 15 9.43 1.25 8.64
C ILE A 15 8.33 2.25 8.30
N TYR A 16 8.65 3.54 8.35
CA TYR A 16 7.78 4.60 7.91
C TYR A 16 8.54 5.60 7.05
N SER A 17 7.96 6.01 5.93
CA SER A 17 8.51 7.04 5.07
C SER A 17 7.69 8.31 5.15
N ARG A 18 8.39 9.44 5.32
CA ARG A 18 7.79 10.76 5.16
C ARG A 18 8.20 11.35 3.82
N PRO A 19 7.26 11.64 2.89
CA PRO A 19 7.57 12.38 1.68
C PRO A 19 8.01 13.81 2.05
N LEU A 20 9.02 14.32 1.34
CA LEU A 20 9.60 15.65 1.63
C LEU A 20 8.75 16.80 1.07
N SER A 21 7.94 16.55 0.05
CA SER A 21 7.05 17.55 -0.56
C SER A 21 5.60 17.17 -0.29
N ARG A 22 4.83 18.11 0.27
CA ARG A 22 3.38 17.99 0.52
C ARG A 22 2.53 18.27 -0.72
N ASP A 23 3.14 18.74 -1.82
CA ASP A 23 2.47 19.11 -3.07
C ASP A 23 2.13 17.90 -3.96
N ILE A 24 1.52 16.88 -3.37
CA ILE A 24 1.18 15.60 -4.03
C ILE A 24 -0.11 15.72 -4.85
N VAL A 25 -0.87 16.81 -4.71
CA VAL A 25 -2.15 16.99 -5.40
C VAL A 25 -1.98 17.97 -6.54
N ARG A 26 -1.53 17.52 -7.73
CA ARG A 26 -1.77 18.35 -8.92
C ARG A 26 -2.44 17.70 -10.10
N GLU A 27 -2.42 16.39 -10.30
CA GLU A 27 -3.35 15.75 -11.25
C GLU A 27 -3.71 14.34 -10.77
N LEU A 28 -4.98 14.13 -10.42
CA LEU A 28 -5.51 12.80 -10.13
C LEU A 28 -5.42 11.96 -11.41
N SER A 29 -4.53 10.96 -11.41
CA SER A 29 -4.46 9.99 -12.49
C SER A 29 -5.81 9.27 -12.60
N VAL A 30 -6.14 8.73 -13.78
CA VAL A 30 -7.32 7.86 -13.95
C VAL A 30 -7.34 6.73 -12.91
N LEU A 31 -6.17 6.20 -12.56
CA LEU A 31 -6.01 5.22 -11.50
C LEU A 31 -6.41 5.76 -10.11
N ASP A 32 -6.07 7.02 -9.81
CA ASP A 32 -6.43 7.65 -8.54
C ASP A 32 -7.94 7.88 -8.47
N ARG A 33 -8.58 8.26 -9.58
CA ARG A 33 -10.04 8.41 -9.66
C ARG A 33 -10.77 7.09 -9.41
N VAL A 34 -10.34 6.01 -10.07
CA VAL A 34 -10.91 4.67 -9.87
C VAL A 34 -10.70 4.21 -8.42
N THR A 35 -9.51 4.44 -7.86
CA THR A 35 -9.20 4.08 -6.47
C THR A 35 -10.10 4.83 -5.49
N ASN A 36 -10.30 6.13 -5.69
CA ASN A 36 -11.17 6.95 -4.85
C ASN A 36 -12.63 6.49 -4.93
N LYS A 37 -13.13 6.15 -6.13
CA LYS A 37 -14.51 5.67 -6.28
C LYS A 37 -14.73 4.32 -5.62
N ALA A 38 -13.75 3.42 -5.72
CA ALA A 38 -13.78 2.15 -5.02
C ALA A 38 -13.83 2.36 -3.49
N ALA A 39 -13.05 3.32 -2.97
CA ALA A 39 -13.08 3.68 -1.55
C ALA A 39 -14.44 4.26 -1.13
N GLU A 40 -15.03 5.16 -1.92
CA GLU A 40 -16.39 5.68 -1.67
C GLU A 40 -17.44 4.56 -1.66
N THR A 41 -17.35 3.64 -2.62
CA THR A 41 -18.30 2.52 -2.74
C THR A 41 -18.18 1.58 -1.55
N TRP A 42 -16.94 1.30 -1.12
CA TRP A 42 -16.68 0.51 0.07
C TRP A 42 -17.26 1.15 1.33
N ALA A 43 -17.06 2.47 1.52
CA ALA A 43 -17.61 3.22 2.65
C ALA A 43 -19.16 3.16 2.66
N LYS A 44 -19.81 3.34 1.51
CA LYS A 44 -21.27 3.19 1.39
C LYS A 44 -21.77 1.78 1.75
N TRP A 45 -21.00 0.74 1.44
CA TRP A 45 -21.35 -0.63 1.82
C TRP A 45 -21.12 -0.89 3.32
N GLU A 46 -20.18 -0.18 3.93
CA GLU A 46 -19.96 -0.23 5.37
C GLU A 46 -21.12 0.39 6.15
N GLU A 47 -21.73 1.46 5.64
CA GLU A 47 -22.90 2.12 6.23
C GLU A 47 -24.20 1.32 6.07
N ALA A 48 -24.25 0.31 5.21
CA ALA A 48 -25.47 -0.48 5.01
C ALA A 48 -25.86 -1.26 6.28
N ASP A 49 -27.14 -1.19 6.67
CA ASP A 49 -27.63 -1.84 7.90
C ASP A 49 -27.55 -3.36 7.86
N LYS A 50 -27.97 -4.00 6.76
CA LYS A 50 -28.03 -5.47 6.59
C LYS A 50 -27.83 -5.89 5.12
N GLY A 51 -27.52 -7.18 4.91
CA GLY A 51 -27.45 -7.80 3.58
C GLY A 51 -26.04 -8.22 3.14
N TRP A 52 -25.93 -8.74 1.91
CA TRP A 52 -24.68 -9.33 1.40
C TRP A 52 -23.52 -8.32 1.32
N LYS A 53 -23.81 -7.03 1.04
CA LYS A 53 -22.82 -5.95 1.00
C LYS A 53 -22.16 -5.72 2.37
N LYS A 54 -22.97 -5.64 3.42
CA LYS A 54 -22.50 -5.48 4.81
C LYS A 54 -21.69 -6.70 5.26
N HIS A 55 -22.15 -7.91 4.93
CA HIS A 55 -21.39 -9.14 5.21
C HIS A 55 -20.03 -9.15 4.49
N LEU A 56 -20.00 -8.74 3.21
CA LEU A 56 -18.77 -8.65 2.42
C LEU A 56 -17.78 -7.66 3.03
N VAL A 57 -18.21 -6.45 3.39
CA VAL A 57 -17.35 -5.46 4.04
C VAL A 57 -16.87 -5.94 5.41
N THR A 58 -17.75 -6.53 6.23
CA THR A 58 -17.38 -7.04 7.55
C THR A 58 -16.31 -8.14 7.45
N TRP A 59 -16.49 -9.07 6.52
CA TRP A 59 -15.49 -10.11 6.26
C TRP A 59 -14.19 -9.52 5.71
N GLY A 60 -14.29 -8.59 4.75
CA GLY A 60 -13.15 -7.89 4.17
C GLY A 60 -12.32 -7.14 5.22
N ASN A 61 -12.96 -6.38 6.10
CA ASN A 61 -12.33 -5.66 7.20
C ASN A 61 -11.62 -6.64 8.15
N LYS A 62 -12.25 -7.77 8.49
CA LYS A 62 -11.63 -8.83 9.31
C LYS A 62 -10.39 -9.44 8.64
N VAL A 63 -10.40 -9.58 7.32
CA VAL A 63 -9.23 -10.03 6.55
C VAL A 63 -8.15 -8.94 6.52
N GLN A 64 -8.51 -7.67 6.33
CA GLN A 64 -7.58 -6.53 6.29
C GLN A 64 -6.85 -6.33 7.63
N GLN A 65 -7.52 -6.61 8.75
CA GLN A 65 -6.91 -6.59 10.08
C GLN A 65 -5.82 -7.66 10.28
N ARG A 66 -5.76 -8.70 9.43
CA ARG A 66 -4.69 -9.72 9.46
C ARG A 66 -3.42 -9.27 8.74
N ILE A 67 -3.43 -8.11 8.07
CA ILE A 67 -2.25 -7.59 7.38
C ILE A 67 -1.21 -7.17 8.43
N PRO A 68 0.01 -7.72 8.40
CA PRO A 68 1.09 -7.34 9.31
C PRO A 68 1.41 -5.86 9.23
N PHE A 69 1.81 -5.26 10.36
CA PHE A 69 2.15 -3.83 10.41
C PHE A 69 3.34 -3.46 9.50
N GLU A 70 4.25 -4.40 9.23
CA GLU A 70 5.40 -4.17 8.36
C GLU A 70 4.94 -3.85 6.92
N GLU A 71 3.92 -4.55 6.42
CA GLU A 71 3.34 -4.32 5.09
C GLU A 71 2.62 -2.97 5.02
N TRP A 72 1.94 -2.59 6.11
CA TRP A 72 1.36 -1.25 6.24
C TRP A 72 2.43 -0.16 6.21
N GLY A 73 3.56 -0.37 6.88
CA GLY A 73 4.71 0.53 6.85
C GLY A 73 5.28 0.70 5.44
N LEU A 74 5.41 -0.41 4.70
CA LEU A 74 5.90 -0.39 3.31
C LEU A 74 5.01 0.44 2.37
N LYS A 75 3.69 0.49 2.61
CA LYS A 75 2.76 1.33 1.81
C LYS A 75 3.10 2.82 1.86
N SER A 76 3.73 3.29 2.94
CA SER A 76 4.17 4.69 3.05
C SER A 76 5.33 5.04 2.11
N ILE A 77 6.06 4.03 1.63
CA ILE A 77 7.23 4.23 0.77
C ILE A 77 6.74 4.50 -0.66
N PRO A 78 7.07 5.66 -1.26
CA PRO A 78 6.67 5.97 -2.62
C PRO A 78 7.36 5.01 -3.61
N SER A 79 6.63 4.60 -4.64
CA SER A 79 7.20 3.82 -5.74
C SER A 79 8.30 4.60 -6.47
N LEU A 80 9.23 3.91 -7.13
CA LEU A 80 10.30 4.56 -7.90
C LEU A 80 9.76 5.53 -8.95
N LYS A 81 8.64 5.19 -9.60
CA LYS A 81 7.96 6.08 -10.55
C LYS A 81 7.43 7.35 -9.86
N ALA A 82 6.81 7.22 -8.68
CA ALA A 82 6.36 8.37 -7.91
C ALA A 82 7.54 9.25 -7.47
N GLN A 83 8.66 8.63 -7.05
CA GLN A 83 9.87 9.37 -6.68
C GLN A 83 10.45 10.18 -7.84
N ARG A 84 10.53 9.59 -9.06
CA ARG A 84 11.00 10.29 -10.26
C ARG A 84 10.09 11.46 -10.68
N ARG A 85 8.78 11.35 -10.45
CA ARG A 85 7.84 12.45 -10.70
C ARG A 85 8.06 13.62 -9.75
N LEU A 86 8.34 13.31 -8.48
CA LEU A 86 8.56 14.30 -7.43
C LEU A 86 9.91 15.00 -7.56
N ASP A 87 10.93 14.29 -8.04
CA ASP A 87 12.27 14.84 -8.17
C ASP A 87 12.98 14.15 -9.35
N LYS A 88 13.14 14.85 -10.49
CA LYS A 88 13.87 14.30 -11.66
C LYS A 88 15.33 13.97 -11.33
N SER A 89 15.87 14.54 -10.25
CA SER A 89 17.21 14.24 -9.72
C SER A 89 17.26 13.02 -8.77
N SER A 90 16.13 12.32 -8.55
CA SER A 90 15.99 11.30 -7.50
C SER A 90 16.94 10.11 -7.64
N GLU A 91 17.49 9.86 -8.83
CA GLU A 91 18.30 8.68 -9.12
C GLU A 91 19.64 8.67 -8.37
N THR A 92 20.12 9.82 -7.88
CA THR A 92 21.40 9.95 -7.16
C THR A 92 21.23 10.38 -5.69
N LYS A 93 19.98 10.55 -5.22
CA LYS A 93 19.72 11.15 -3.89
C LYS A 93 19.83 10.11 -2.79
N LYS A 94 20.75 10.31 -1.85
CA LYS A 94 20.85 9.48 -0.64
C LYS A 94 19.57 9.64 0.19
N VAL A 95 19.04 8.52 0.70
CA VAL A 95 17.87 8.49 1.58
C VAL A 95 18.35 8.46 3.02
N ASP A 96 17.96 9.48 3.79
CA ASP A 96 18.28 9.54 5.22
C ASP A 96 17.46 8.51 6.00
N VAL A 97 18.14 7.66 6.76
CA VAL A 97 17.52 6.66 7.63
C VAL A 97 17.71 7.07 9.09
N LEU A 98 16.60 7.37 9.76
CA LEU A 98 16.55 7.75 11.17
C LEU A 98 16.16 6.53 12.00
N PHE A 99 16.95 6.26 13.03
CA PHE A 99 16.76 5.13 13.93
C PHE A 99 17.25 5.48 15.33
N PRO A 100 16.68 4.90 16.39
CA PRO A 100 17.18 5.06 17.74
C PRO A 100 18.48 4.26 17.91
N GLY A 101 19.61 4.97 18.02
CA GLY A 101 20.94 4.35 18.21
C GLY A 101 21.06 3.49 19.47
N ASN A 102 20.26 3.79 20.50
CA ASN A 102 20.22 3.03 21.75
C ASN A 102 19.66 1.60 21.56
N ALA A 103 18.80 1.39 20.56
CA ALA A 103 18.15 0.09 20.33
C ALA A 103 18.68 -0.63 19.09
N ILE A 104 19.13 0.10 18.06
CA ILE A 104 19.58 -0.48 16.79
C ILE A 104 21.00 0.01 16.48
N LYS A 105 21.93 -0.94 16.34
CA LYS A 105 23.29 -0.66 15.85
C LYS A 105 23.25 -0.33 14.36
N ALA A 106 23.99 0.70 13.94
CA ALA A 106 24.04 1.18 12.55
C ALA A 106 24.36 0.06 11.54
N GLU A 107 25.26 -0.85 11.89
CA GLU A 107 25.67 -2.00 11.06
C GLU A 107 24.52 -2.96 10.73
N LYS A 108 23.55 -3.11 11.65
CA LYS A 108 22.41 -4.01 11.49
C LYS A 108 21.26 -3.39 10.68
N ILE A 109 21.28 -2.10 10.41
CA ILE A 109 20.17 -1.44 9.72
C ILE A 109 20.00 -1.97 8.31
N ARG A 110 21.11 -2.12 7.58
CA ARG A 110 21.05 -2.60 6.20
C ARG A 110 20.48 -4.02 6.11
N SER A 111 20.81 -4.89 7.06
CA SER A 111 20.26 -6.25 7.11
C SER A 111 18.79 -6.26 7.51
N ILE A 112 18.37 -5.41 8.47
CA ILE A 112 16.96 -5.25 8.86
C ILE A 112 16.12 -4.76 7.66
N LEU A 113 16.56 -3.68 6.99
CA LEU A 113 15.87 -3.14 5.82
C LEU A 113 15.76 -4.16 4.70
N ARG A 114 16.84 -4.92 4.44
CA ARG A 114 16.83 -5.97 3.42
C ARG A 114 15.86 -7.08 3.78
N LYS A 115 15.85 -7.54 5.04
CA LYS A 115 14.92 -8.55 5.51
C LYS A 115 13.48 -8.12 5.28
N ILE A 116 13.10 -6.92 5.72
CA ILE A 116 11.74 -6.40 5.56
C ILE A 116 11.35 -6.31 4.08
N ALA A 117 12.28 -5.91 3.20
CA ALA A 117 12.02 -5.81 1.77
C ALA A 117 11.84 -7.18 1.08
N THR A 118 12.55 -8.23 1.53
CA THR A 118 12.58 -9.53 0.83
C THR A 118 11.67 -10.58 1.43
N GLU A 119 11.40 -10.55 2.74
CA GLU A 119 10.75 -11.63 3.50
C GLU A 119 9.37 -12.02 2.95
N ARG A 120 8.66 -11.08 2.31
CA ARG A 120 7.31 -11.30 1.77
C ARG A 120 7.25 -11.47 0.25
N GLN A 121 8.36 -11.34 -0.46
CA GLN A 121 8.38 -11.37 -1.94
C GLN A 121 7.90 -12.72 -2.50
N ASP A 122 8.35 -13.83 -1.92
CA ASP A 122 7.95 -15.17 -2.38
C ASP A 122 6.45 -15.44 -2.15
N LEU A 123 5.91 -14.95 -1.04
CA LEU A 123 4.49 -15.05 -0.74
C LEU A 123 3.67 -14.25 -1.75
N HIS A 124 4.06 -13.00 -2.02
CA HIS A 124 3.40 -12.15 -3.02
C HIS A 124 3.46 -12.78 -4.41
N ARG A 125 4.61 -13.36 -4.80
CA ARG A 125 4.76 -14.07 -6.07
C ARG A 125 3.81 -15.27 -6.18
N LYS A 126 3.74 -16.11 -5.14
CA LYS A 126 2.81 -17.26 -5.11
C LYS A 126 1.36 -16.79 -5.19
N LYS A 127 0.97 -15.78 -4.43
CA LYS A 127 -0.39 -15.23 -4.45
C LYS A 127 -0.74 -14.57 -5.78
N MET A 128 0.20 -13.87 -6.42
CA MET A 128 0.00 -13.27 -7.73
C MET A 128 -0.39 -14.31 -8.78
N TRP A 129 0.24 -15.49 -8.78
CA TRP A 129 -0.15 -16.59 -9.67
C TRP A 129 -1.56 -17.11 -9.39
N TRP A 130 -1.91 -17.30 -8.11
CA TRP A 130 -3.28 -17.67 -7.73
C TRP A 130 -4.30 -16.60 -8.14
N SER A 131 -3.97 -15.32 -7.99
CA SER A 131 -4.81 -14.22 -8.43
C SER A 131 -4.97 -14.18 -9.96
N LEU A 132 -3.92 -14.51 -10.73
CA LEU A 132 -4.00 -14.57 -12.19
C LEU A 132 -5.00 -15.65 -12.64
N VAL A 133 -4.99 -16.81 -11.99
CA VAL A 133 -5.92 -17.91 -12.26
C VAL A 133 -7.36 -17.55 -11.84
N ALA A 134 -7.53 -16.83 -10.73
CA ALA A 134 -8.84 -16.40 -10.24
C ALA A 134 -9.40 -15.15 -10.95
N ALA A 135 -8.55 -14.37 -11.63
CA ALA A 135 -8.92 -13.15 -12.33
C ALA A 135 -10.04 -13.32 -13.36
N PRO A 136 -10.05 -14.30 -14.29
CA PRO A 136 -11.11 -14.42 -15.29
C PRO A 136 -12.50 -14.63 -14.67
N LEU A 137 -12.59 -15.29 -13.51
CA LEU A 137 -13.85 -15.52 -12.81
C LEU A 137 -14.32 -14.27 -12.05
N THR A 138 -13.40 -13.51 -11.48
CA THR A 138 -13.70 -12.37 -10.60
C THR A 138 -13.76 -11.04 -11.32
N ALA A 139 -13.11 -10.91 -12.48
CA ALA A 139 -13.04 -9.68 -13.27
C ALA A 139 -14.42 -9.15 -13.70
N PRO A 140 -15.39 -9.97 -14.18
CA PRO A 140 -16.69 -9.46 -14.58
C PRO A 140 -17.41 -8.73 -13.44
N ILE A 141 -17.38 -9.29 -12.23
CA ILE A 141 -18.00 -8.69 -11.04
C ILE A 141 -17.21 -7.45 -10.58
N ALA A 142 -15.88 -7.53 -10.61
CA ALA A 142 -15.01 -6.43 -10.20
C ALA A 142 -15.11 -5.20 -11.12
N LEU A 143 -15.51 -5.37 -12.38
CA LEU A 143 -15.65 -4.29 -13.35
C LEU A 143 -16.97 -3.53 -13.25
N ILE A 144 -18.00 -4.06 -12.57
CA ILE A 144 -19.31 -3.40 -12.42
C ILE A 144 -19.19 -1.95 -11.89
N PRO A 145 -18.40 -1.66 -10.83
CA PRO A 145 -18.23 -0.29 -10.33
C PRO A 145 -17.44 0.61 -11.30
N VAL A 146 -16.60 0.01 -12.15
CA VAL A 146 -15.75 0.73 -13.12
C VAL A 146 -16.54 1.11 -14.36
N TYR A 147 -17.40 0.23 -14.88
CA TYR A 147 -18.31 0.57 -15.97
C TYR A 147 -19.26 1.72 -15.61
N SER A 148 -19.70 1.77 -14.35
CA SER A 148 -20.48 2.92 -13.84
C SER A 148 -19.72 4.24 -13.93
N LEU A 149 -18.37 4.24 -13.93
CA LEU A 149 -17.53 5.44 -14.06
C LEU A 149 -17.44 5.91 -15.51
N CYS A 150 -17.40 4.97 -16.45
CA CYS A 150 -17.33 5.25 -17.90
C CYS A 150 -18.65 5.82 -18.45
N LEU A 151 -19.79 5.41 -17.88
CA LEU A 151 -21.12 5.90 -18.31
C LEU A 151 -21.46 7.30 -17.75
N THR A 152 -20.81 7.76 -16.68
CA THR A 152 -21.02 9.10 -16.11
C THR A 152 -20.22 10.21 -16.80
N GLU A 153 -19.29 9.88 -17.70
CA GLU A 153 -18.53 10.87 -18.50
C GLU A 153 -19.05 11.02 -19.95
N TYR A 154 -20.23 10.47 -20.28
CA TYR A 154 -20.96 10.72 -21.54
C TYR A 154 -22.30 11.42 -21.28
#